data_AF-A0A952SJ26-F1
#
_entry.id   AF-A0A952SJ26-F1
#
_cell.length_a   1.000
_cell.length_b   1.000
_cell.length_c   1.000
_cell.angle_alpha   90.00
_cell.angle_beta   90.00
_cell.angle_gamma   90.00
#
_symmetry.space_group_name_H-M   'P 1'
#
loop_
_entity.id
_entity.type
_entity.pdbx_description
1 polymer ?
#
loop_
_entity_poly.entity_id
_entity_poly.type
_entity_poly.pdbx_seq_one_letter_code
_entity_poly.pdbx_strand_id
1 'polypeptide(L)'
;DLAKAIKQFKEQKVQGAILDLRNNPGGLLTAAVDVSEQFLPTGKLVVYTKSREGKKDEWFAKAKDQLEDLPVIILVNEGSASASEIVAGALQDWGRGLVVGTTSFGKGSVQTILALGDGSGLRLTTAKYYTPKGRSIQSTGITPDIVVKLAMPVAAKGSEGKSGDKETEPKAVKPPTGKDAAPQNGKSPEEGGSKNGTPPPALPEAGGELSLEQDVQLQKAVELLKSWKIFKELKPS
;
A
#
# COMPACT_ATOMS: atom_id res chain seq x y z
N ASP A 1 -14.84 -7.88 5.10
CA ASP A 1 -14.83 -8.24 3.68
C ASP A 1 -15.48 -7.12 2.87
N LEU A 2 -14.83 -6.68 1.79
CA LEU A 2 -15.21 -5.53 0.97
C LEU A 2 -16.54 -5.78 0.24
N ALA A 3 -16.77 -6.98 -0.30
CA ALA A 3 -18.00 -7.28 -1.03
C ALA A 3 -19.27 -7.07 -0.18
N LYS A 4 -19.19 -7.44 1.12
CA LYS A 4 -20.29 -7.21 2.07
C LYS A 4 -20.52 -5.72 2.32
N ALA A 5 -19.46 -4.93 2.49
CA ALA A 5 -19.56 -3.49 2.68
C ALA A 5 -20.16 -2.81 1.44
N ILE A 6 -19.77 -3.22 0.23
CA ILE A 6 -20.33 -2.70 -1.02
C ILE A 6 -21.83 -2.98 -1.12
N LYS A 7 -22.28 -4.17 -0.70
CA LYS A 7 -23.72 -4.48 -0.65
C LYS A 7 -24.46 -3.54 0.29
N GLN A 8 -23.93 -3.30 1.48
CA GLN A 8 -24.50 -2.36 2.45
C GLN A 8 -24.50 -0.92 1.91
N PHE A 9 -23.45 -0.51 1.21
CA PHE A 9 -23.35 0.80 0.58
C PHE A 9 -24.44 1.03 -0.46
N LYS A 10 -24.73 0.01 -1.29
CA LYS A 10 -25.82 0.05 -2.27
C LYS A 10 -27.19 0.13 -1.58
N GLU A 11 -27.41 -0.63 -0.52
CA GLU A 11 -28.66 -0.62 0.26
C GLU A 11 -28.90 0.73 0.96
N GLN A 12 -27.85 1.30 1.55
CA GLN A 12 -27.89 2.59 2.26
C GLN A 12 -27.81 3.81 1.33
N LYS A 13 -27.59 3.59 0.03
CA LYS A 13 -27.42 4.65 -0.99
C LYS A 13 -26.38 5.68 -0.56
N VAL A 14 -25.22 5.20 -0.09
CA VAL A 14 -24.12 6.07 0.31
C VAL A 14 -23.69 6.97 -0.85
N GLN A 15 -23.23 8.18 -0.52
CA GLN A 15 -22.92 9.20 -1.52
C GLN A 15 -21.42 9.32 -1.83
N GLY A 16 -20.58 8.61 -1.08
CA GLY A 16 -19.15 8.49 -1.30
C GLY A 16 -18.56 7.38 -0.44
N ALA A 17 -17.33 7.00 -0.75
CA ALA A 17 -16.57 6.03 0.02
C ALA A 17 -15.18 6.56 0.37
N ILE A 18 -14.67 6.16 1.53
CA ILE A 18 -13.28 6.37 1.93
C ILE A 18 -12.66 4.99 2.09
N LEU A 19 -11.61 4.71 1.32
CA LEU A 19 -10.82 3.50 1.43
C LEU A 19 -9.56 3.83 2.24
N ASP A 20 -9.54 3.41 3.50
CA ASP A 20 -8.40 3.64 4.37
C ASP A 20 -7.34 2.54 4.19
N LEU A 21 -6.21 2.90 3.57
CA LEU A 21 -5.06 2.03 3.36
C LEU A 21 -3.85 2.45 4.22
N ARG A 22 -4.05 3.35 5.20
CA ARG A 22 -2.97 3.78 6.10
C ARG A 22 -2.48 2.59 6.92
N ASN A 23 -1.16 2.53 7.11
CA ASN A 23 -0.48 1.44 7.83
C ASN A 23 -0.77 0.04 7.26
N ASN A 24 -1.26 -0.06 6.02
CA ASN A 24 -1.52 -1.34 5.37
C ASN A 24 -0.28 -1.78 4.55
N PRO A 25 0.48 -2.78 5.01
CA PRO A 25 1.75 -3.19 4.38
C PRO A 25 1.55 -3.93 3.04
N GLY A 26 0.30 -4.08 2.62
CA GLY A 26 -0.11 -4.76 1.41
C GLY A 26 -0.56 -6.19 1.68
N GLY A 27 -0.22 -7.10 0.77
CA GLY A 27 -0.73 -8.45 0.78
C GLY A 27 -0.64 -9.07 -0.61
N LEU A 28 -1.62 -9.89 -0.95
CA LEU A 28 -1.66 -10.58 -2.23
C LEU A 28 -1.95 -9.60 -3.38
N LEU A 29 -1.23 -9.79 -4.50
CA LEU A 29 -1.48 -9.07 -5.75
C LEU A 29 -2.92 -9.26 -6.23
N THR A 30 -3.44 -10.48 -6.15
CA THR A 30 -4.82 -10.80 -6.55
C THR A 30 -5.83 -9.99 -5.74
N ALA A 31 -5.64 -9.90 -4.42
CA ALA A 31 -6.52 -9.07 -3.59
C ALA A 31 -6.47 -7.59 -3.97
N ALA A 32 -5.30 -7.05 -4.36
CA ALA A 32 -5.20 -5.68 -4.86
C ALA A 32 -6.02 -5.48 -6.16
N VAL A 33 -5.97 -6.47 -7.07
CA VAL A 33 -6.74 -6.47 -8.31
C VAL A 33 -8.24 -6.55 -8.00
N ASP A 34 -8.64 -7.48 -7.13
CA ASP A 34 -10.04 -7.71 -6.72
C ASP A 34 -10.63 -6.46 -6.05
N VAL A 35 -9.86 -5.75 -5.22
CA VAL A 35 -10.29 -4.47 -4.63
C VAL A 35 -10.40 -3.38 -5.69
N SER A 36 -9.42 -3.26 -6.59
CA SER A 36 -9.40 -2.19 -7.60
C SER A 36 -10.53 -2.32 -8.61
N GLU A 37 -10.89 -3.54 -9.01
CA GLU A 37 -11.98 -3.78 -9.96
C GLU A 37 -13.37 -3.47 -9.38
N GLN A 38 -13.50 -3.34 -8.04
CA GLN A 38 -14.74 -2.86 -7.42
C GLN A 38 -15.05 -1.39 -7.72
N PHE A 39 -14.09 -0.65 -8.28
CA PHE A 39 -14.22 0.77 -8.56
C PHE A 39 -13.89 1.12 -10.01
N LEU A 40 -13.09 0.30 -10.70
CA LEU A 40 -12.68 0.55 -12.09
C LEU A 40 -13.64 -0.12 -13.09
N PRO A 41 -13.95 0.56 -14.21
CA PRO A 41 -14.67 -0.08 -15.31
C PRO A 41 -13.96 -1.33 -15.82
N THR A 42 -14.74 -2.30 -16.28
CA THR A 42 -14.22 -3.54 -16.88
C THR A 42 -13.20 -3.24 -17.99
N GLY A 43 -12.09 -3.98 -18.02
CA GLY A 43 -11.05 -3.85 -19.02
C GLY A 43 -10.01 -2.76 -18.74
N LYS A 44 -10.14 -1.99 -17.65
CA LYS A 44 -9.09 -1.07 -17.22
C LYS A 44 -7.90 -1.83 -16.63
N LEU A 45 -6.70 -1.46 -17.04
CA LEU A 45 -5.46 -1.99 -16.47
C LEU A 45 -5.37 -1.57 -15.00
N VAL A 46 -5.16 -2.51 -14.08
CA VAL A 46 -4.94 -2.23 -12.66
C VAL A 46 -3.46 -2.03 -12.39
N VAL A 47 -2.65 -2.99 -12.83
CA VAL A 47 -1.21 -3.02 -12.58
C VAL A 47 -0.55 -3.88 -13.65
N TYR A 48 0.72 -3.60 -13.91
CA TYR A 48 1.56 -4.52 -14.65
C TYR A 48 2.91 -4.69 -13.97
N THR A 49 3.56 -5.83 -14.24
CA THR A 49 4.93 -6.09 -13.83
C THR A 49 5.85 -5.95 -15.03
N LYS A 50 7.11 -5.57 -14.78
CA LYS A 50 8.16 -5.65 -15.78
C LYS A 50 9.36 -6.38 -15.19
N SER A 51 9.73 -7.51 -15.80
CA SER A 51 10.92 -8.27 -15.41
C SER A 51 12.19 -7.60 -15.95
N ARG A 52 13.35 -8.10 -15.49
CA ARG A 52 14.66 -7.65 -16.00
C ARG A 52 14.82 -7.87 -17.51
N GLU A 53 14.23 -8.94 -18.04
CA GLU A 53 14.26 -9.32 -19.46
C GLU A 53 13.23 -8.53 -20.29
N GLY A 54 12.47 -7.64 -19.66
CA GLY A 54 11.47 -6.81 -20.33
C GLY A 54 10.12 -7.49 -20.53
N LYS A 55 9.95 -8.74 -20.08
CA LYS A 55 8.65 -9.41 -20.05
C LYS A 55 7.68 -8.60 -19.20
N LYS A 56 6.47 -8.39 -19.72
CA LYS A 56 5.37 -7.75 -19.01
C LYS A 56 4.25 -8.74 -18.77
N ASP A 57 3.76 -8.77 -17.54
CA ASP A 57 2.51 -9.43 -17.19
C ASP A 57 1.54 -8.34 -16.71
N GLU A 58 0.28 -8.41 -17.12
CA GLU A 58 -0.72 -7.36 -16.94
C GLU A 58 -1.97 -7.89 -16.25
N TRP A 59 -2.54 -7.11 -15.34
CA TRP A 59 -3.78 -7.44 -14.63
C TRP A 59 -4.82 -6.36 -14.89
N PHE A 60 -5.98 -6.78 -15.38
CA PHE A 60 -7.10 -5.91 -15.74
C PHE A 60 -8.29 -6.14 -14.81
N ALA A 61 -9.11 -5.10 -14.62
CA ALA A 61 -10.39 -5.19 -13.94
C ALA A 61 -11.36 -6.06 -14.74
N LYS A 62 -12.01 -7.02 -14.08
CA LYS A 62 -12.91 -7.99 -14.72
C LYS A 62 -14.34 -7.90 -14.20
N ALA A 63 -14.55 -7.37 -13.00
CA ALA A 63 -15.87 -7.12 -12.45
C ALA A 63 -16.70 -6.18 -13.33
N LYS A 64 -18.02 -6.41 -13.36
CA LYS A 64 -19.01 -5.52 -13.99
C LYS A 64 -19.75 -4.71 -12.93
N ASP A 65 -19.90 -3.41 -13.16
CA ASP A 65 -20.88 -2.53 -12.50
C ASP A 65 -20.79 -2.47 -10.95
N GLN A 66 -19.58 -2.39 -10.43
CA GLN A 66 -19.33 -2.18 -9.01
C GLN A 66 -18.85 -0.74 -8.77
N LEU A 67 -19.68 0.00 -8.02
CA LEU A 67 -19.46 1.35 -7.50
C LEU A 67 -18.90 2.42 -8.46
N GLU A 68 -18.88 2.24 -9.78
CA GLU A 68 -18.21 3.13 -10.74
C GLU A 68 -18.57 4.62 -10.59
N ASP A 69 -19.82 4.92 -10.23
CA ASP A 69 -20.32 6.30 -10.06
C ASP A 69 -20.09 6.91 -8.67
N LEU A 70 -19.63 6.11 -7.70
CA LEU A 70 -19.48 6.54 -6.32
C LEU A 70 -18.12 7.26 -6.14
N PRO A 71 -18.05 8.54 -5.77
CA PRO A 71 -16.76 9.18 -5.52
C PRO A 71 -16.02 8.45 -4.39
N VAL A 72 -14.73 8.19 -4.61
CA VAL A 72 -13.89 7.48 -3.66
C VAL A 72 -12.64 8.29 -3.33
N ILE A 73 -12.32 8.35 -2.04
CA ILE A 73 -11.06 8.88 -1.54
C ILE A 73 -10.25 7.72 -0.96
N ILE A 74 -8.96 7.69 -1.26
CA ILE A 74 -8.03 6.69 -0.74
C ILE A 74 -7.11 7.39 0.26
N LEU A 75 -7.12 6.94 1.52
CA LEU A 75 -6.18 7.42 2.53
C LEU A 75 -4.92 6.57 2.50
N VAL A 76 -3.76 7.23 2.41
CA VAL A 76 -2.45 6.56 2.40
C VAL A 76 -1.46 7.27 3.33
N ASN A 77 -0.49 6.50 3.82
CA ASN A 77 0.66 7.04 4.54
C ASN A 77 1.93 6.23 4.26
N GLU A 78 3.01 6.59 4.93
CA GLU A 78 4.31 5.88 4.85
C GLU A 78 4.24 4.37 5.18
N GLY A 79 3.23 3.93 5.93
CA GLY A 79 2.97 2.52 6.21
C GLY A 79 2.16 1.79 5.13
N SER A 80 1.60 2.51 4.16
CA SER A 80 0.94 1.93 2.98
C SER A 80 1.98 1.36 2.02
N ALA A 81 1.95 0.06 1.76
CA ALA A 81 2.95 -0.60 0.92
C ALA A 81 2.37 -1.66 -0.02
N SER A 82 3.12 -2.00 -1.08
CA SER A 82 2.88 -3.14 -1.98
C SER A 82 1.46 -3.15 -2.57
N ALA A 83 0.61 -4.11 -2.18
CA ALA A 83 -0.76 -4.23 -2.68
C ALA A 83 -1.60 -2.94 -2.48
N SER A 84 -1.39 -2.25 -1.35
CA SER A 84 -2.05 -0.96 -1.07
C SER A 84 -1.67 0.11 -2.08
N GLU A 85 -0.41 0.13 -2.49
CA GLU A 85 0.12 1.08 -3.47
C GLU A 85 -0.39 0.79 -4.87
N ILE A 86 -0.63 -0.48 -5.19
CA ILE A 86 -1.29 -0.89 -6.43
C ILE A 86 -2.71 -0.33 -6.49
N VAL A 87 -3.50 -0.52 -5.43
CA VAL A 87 -4.89 -0.02 -5.38
C VAL A 87 -4.91 1.51 -5.50
N ALA A 88 -4.12 2.21 -4.67
CA ALA A 88 -4.06 3.67 -4.71
C ALA A 88 -3.59 4.19 -6.08
N GLY A 89 -2.51 3.60 -6.62
CA GLY A 89 -1.96 4.00 -7.92
C GLY A 89 -2.89 3.73 -9.10
N ALA A 90 -3.60 2.60 -9.11
CA ALA A 90 -4.54 2.27 -10.17
C ALA A 90 -5.74 3.24 -10.19
N LEU A 91 -6.34 3.49 -9.02
CA LEU A 91 -7.49 4.40 -8.90
C LEU A 91 -7.08 5.85 -9.20
N GLN A 92 -5.89 6.27 -8.76
CA GLN A 92 -5.36 7.60 -9.06
C GLN A 92 -5.10 7.79 -10.55
N ASP A 93 -4.42 6.82 -11.19
CA ASP A 93 -4.03 6.95 -12.60
C ASP A 93 -5.23 7.03 -13.53
N TRP A 94 -6.32 6.30 -13.23
CA TRP A 94 -7.56 6.39 -13.98
C TRP A 94 -8.45 7.58 -13.59
N GLY A 95 -8.02 8.41 -12.64
CA GLY A 95 -8.84 9.51 -12.11
C GLY A 95 -10.12 9.01 -11.43
N ARG A 96 -10.12 7.76 -10.98
CA ARG A 96 -11.28 7.11 -10.37
C ARG A 96 -11.42 7.50 -8.90
N GLY A 97 -10.31 7.72 -8.21
CA GLY A 97 -10.30 8.14 -6.83
C GLY A 97 -9.23 9.18 -6.55
N LEU A 98 -9.44 9.96 -5.49
CA LEU A 98 -8.49 10.96 -5.02
C LEU A 98 -7.65 10.37 -3.89
N VAL A 99 -6.33 10.45 -3.99
CA VAL A 99 -5.42 9.96 -2.95
C VAL A 99 -5.08 11.11 -2.00
N VAL A 100 -5.28 10.88 -0.70
CA VAL A 100 -5.10 11.88 0.35
C VAL A 100 -4.19 11.31 1.44
N GLY A 101 -3.27 12.12 1.95
CA GLY A 101 -2.42 11.75 3.09
C GLY A 101 -0.95 12.05 2.85
N THR A 102 -0.07 11.07 3.01
CA THR A 102 1.39 11.23 2.81
C THR A 102 1.91 10.18 1.83
N THR A 103 3.07 10.43 1.22
CA THR A 103 3.66 9.49 0.24
C THR A 103 3.81 8.10 0.85
N SER A 104 3.40 7.09 0.08
CA SER A 104 3.46 5.69 0.50
C SER A 104 4.89 5.13 0.50
N PHE A 105 5.07 3.92 1.03
CA PHE A 105 6.38 3.34 1.31
C PHE A 105 7.31 3.18 0.09
N GLY A 106 6.77 2.80 -1.07
CA GLY A 106 7.53 2.53 -2.29
C GLY A 106 7.99 1.07 -2.43
N LYS A 107 7.20 0.10 -1.97
CA LYS A 107 7.50 -1.34 -2.12
C LYS A 107 6.89 -1.86 -3.41
N GLY A 108 7.58 -1.61 -4.52
CA GLY A 108 7.15 -1.96 -5.86
C GLY A 108 7.83 -3.18 -6.46
N SER A 109 8.34 -4.13 -5.66
CA SER A 109 9.09 -5.29 -6.16
C SER A 109 8.30 -6.60 -6.02
N VAL A 110 8.31 -7.43 -7.06
CA VAL A 110 7.78 -8.81 -7.02
C VAL A 110 8.86 -9.73 -6.48
N GLN A 111 8.50 -10.54 -5.48
CA GLN A 111 9.40 -11.56 -4.93
C GLN A 111 8.83 -12.95 -5.20
N THR A 112 9.64 -13.81 -5.80
CA THR A 112 9.32 -15.20 -6.11
C THR A 112 10.11 -16.11 -5.18
N ILE A 113 9.48 -17.15 -4.65
CA ILE A 113 10.16 -18.20 -3.89
C ILE A 113 10.51 -19.32 -4.87
N LEU A 114 11.80 -19.61 -5.00
CA LEU A 114 12.33 -20.70 -5.81
C LEU A 114 12.74 -21.83 -4.87
N ALA A 115 12.09 -22.98 -4.97
CA ALA A 115 12.46 -24.16 -4.19
C ALA A 115 13.81 -24.71 -4.69
N LEU A 116 14.66 -25.13 -3.75
CA LEU A 116 15.96 -25.74 -4.01
C LEU A 116 15.88 -27.25 -3.73
N GLY A 117 16.79 -28.02 -4.35
CA GLY A 117 16.78 -29.48 -4.30
C GLY A 117 17.03 -30.09 -2.91
N ASP A 118 17.50 -29.29 -1.96
CA ASP A 118 17.73 -29.67 -0.56
C ASP A 118 16.53 -29.36 0.36
N GLY A 119 15.40 -28.90 -0.20
CA GLY A 119 14.20 -28.52 0.55
C GLY A 119 14.20 -27.07 1.06
N SER A 120 15.28 -26.31 0.83
CA SER A 120 15.32 -24.88 1.13
C SER A 120 14.63 -24.04 0.03
N GLY A 121 14.46 -22.73 0.27
CA GLY A 121 13.82 -21.82 -0.69
C GLY A 121 14.55 -20.49 -0.81
N LEU A 122 14.76 -20.03 -2.04
CA LEU A 122 15.34 -18.73 -2.34
C LEU A 122 14.25 -17.70 -2.66
N ARG A 123 14.16 -16.63 -1.86
CA ARG A 123 13.26 -15.50 -2.14
C ARG A 123 14.00 -14.46 -2.98
N LEU A 124 13.66 -14.39 -4.26
CA LEU A 124 14.34 -13.53 -5.22
C LEU A 124 13.42 -12.45 -5.77
N THR A 125 13.93 -11.23 -5.91
CA THR A 125 13.21 -10.15 -6.59
C THR A 125 13.33 -10.33 -8.10
N THR A 126 12.21 -10.52 -8.79
CA THR A 126 12.19 -10.91 -10.21
C THR A 126 11.62 -9.83 -11.12
N ALA A 127 10.79 -8.93 -10.59
CA ALA A 127 10.15 -7.88 -11.36
C ALA A 127 9.82 -6.64 -10.51
N LYS A 128 9.41 -5.56 -11.18
CA LYS A 128 8.87 -4.35 -10.56
C LYS A 128 7.41 -4.14 -10.96
N TYR A 129 6.59 -3.64 -10.05
CA TYR A 129 5.23 -3.17 -10.29
C TYR A 129 5.22 -1.76 -10.87
N TYR A 130 4.30 -1.55 -11.80
CA TYR A 130 4.02 -0.28 -12.43
C TYR A 130 2.52 -0.01 -12.43
N THR A 131 2.16 1.25 -12.20
CA THR A 131 0.79 1.74 -12.29
C THR A 131 0.35 1.84 -13.77
N PRO A 132 -0.95 2.03 -14.08
CA PRO A 132 -1.45 2.08 -15.45
C PRO A 132 -0.78 3.13 -16.35
N LYS A 133 -0.37 4.28 -15.81
CA LYS A 133 0.36 5.33 -16.54
C LYS A 133 1.88 5.09 -16.60
N GLY A 134 2.35 3.93 -16.13
CA GLY A 134 3.74 3.51 -16.21
C GLY A 134 4.66 4.08 -15.13
N ARG A 135 4.09 4.56 -14.03
CA ARG A 135 4.86 4.97 -12.84
C ARG A 135 5.41 3.74 -12.15
N SER A 136 6.71 3.70 -11.85
CA SER A 136 7.26 2.64 -11.00
C SER A 136 6.92 2.94 -9.54
N ILE A 137 6.38 1.96 -8.83
CA ILE A 137 6.11 2.09 -7.38
C ILE A 137 7.42 2.00 -6.59
N GLN A 138 8.39 1.24 -7.09
CA GLN A 138 9.63 0.94 -6.37
C GLN A 138 10.40 2.21 -6.01
N SER A 139 10.71 2.39 -4.71
CA SER A 139 11.49 3.50 -4.14
C SER A 139 10.89 4.89 -4.32
N THR A 140 9.70 5.00 -4.92
CA THR A 140 9.00 6.28 -5.14
C THR A 140 7.67 6.33 -4.39
N GLY A 141 6.97 5.19 -4.31
CA GLY A 141 5.63 5.10 -3.77
C GLY A 141 4.58 5.80 -4.64
N ILE A 142 3.42 6.00 -4.04
CA ILE A 142 2.30 6.77 -4.57
C ILE A 142 2.30 8.11 -3.85
N THR A 143 2.57 9.16 -4.61
CA THR A 143 2.41 10.54 -4.14
C THR A 143 0.91 10.87 -4.10
N PRO A 144 0.37 11.35 -2.96
CA PRO A 144 -1.03 11.71 -2.86
C PRO A 144 -1.35 12.95 -3.70
N ASP A 145 -2.58 13.04 -4.19
CA ASP A 145 -3.09 14.23 -4.89
C ASP A 145 -3.24 15.42 -3.92
N ILE A 146 -3.59 15.13 -2.67
CA ILE A 146 -3.65 16.12 -1.58
C ILE A 146 -2.80 15.64 -0.42
N VAL A 147 -1.69 16.33 -0.18
CA VAL A 147 -0.81 16.06 0.95
C VAL A 147 -1.45 16.60 2.24
N VAL A 148 -1.68 15.70 3.20
CA VAL A 148 -2.15 16.01 4.55
C VAL A 148 -1.29 15.22 5.52
N LYS A 149 -0.46 15.91 6.32
CA LYS A 149 0.34 15.26 7.37
C LYS A 149 -0.53 15.00 8.59
N LEU A 150 -0.27 13.90 9.30
CA LEU A 150 -0.87 13.68 10.61
C LEU A 150 -0.41 14.80 11.54
N ALA A 151 -1.36 15.43 12.24
CA ALA A 151 -1.04 16.33 13.33
C ALA A 151 -0.60 15.46 14.50
N MET A 152 0.69 15.48 14.84
CA MET A 152 1.10 14.96 16.14
C MET A 152 0.45 15.87 17.21
N PRO A 153 -0.12 15.32 18.30
CA PRO A 153 -0.51 16.15 19.42
C PRO A 153 0.72 16.96 19.83
N VAL A 154 0.62 18.28 19.74
CA VAL A 154 1.68 19.16 20.24
C VAL A 154 1.70 18.95 21.74
N ALA A 155 2.66 18.14 22.21
CA ALA A 155 3.02 18.15 23.62
C ALA A 155 3.31 19.61 23.97
N ALA A 156 2.53 20.16 24.89
CA ALA A 156 2.62 21.55 25.30
C ALA A 156 4.09 21.91 25.57
N LYS A 157 4.59 22.94 24.87
CA LYS A 157 5.95 23.45 24.99
C LYS A 157 6.27 23.76 26.46
N GLY A 158 7.15 22.96 27.06
CA GLY A 158 8.01 23.36 28.17
C GLY A 158 9.27 24.04 27.62
N SER A 159 9.66 25.14 28.24
CA SER A 159 10.68 26.08 27.79
C SER A 159 12.12 25.53 27.75
N GLU A 160 12.85 25.99 26.74
CA GLU A 160 14.29 26.34 26.71
C GLU A 160 15.36 25.28 27.06
N GLY A 161 16.20 25.00 26.04
CA GLY A 161 17.49 24.32 26.17
C GLY A 161 18.26 24.33 24.85
N LYS A 162 19.18 25.28 24.72
CA LYS A 162 19.98 25.63 23.54
C LYS A 162 21.27 24.80 23.46
N SER A 163 21.52 24.11 22.33
CA SER A 163 22.83 23.67 21.78
C SER A 163 22.60 22.47 20.85
N GLY A 164 23.19 22.27 19.67
CA GLY A 164 24.28 22.90 18.92
C GLY A 164 24.57 21.94 17.74
N ASP A 165 25.07 22.49 16.62
CA ASP A 165 25.27 21.81 15.34
C ASP A 165 26.13 20.54 15.40
N LYS A 166 25.80 19.55 14.55
CA LYS A 166 26.75 18.90 13.62
C LYS A 166 26.09 17.87 12.70
N GLU A 167 26.17 18.15 11.41
CA GLU A 167 26.02 17.22 10.28
C GLU A 167 27.05 16.09 10.35
N THR A 168 26.64 14.86 10.02
CA THR A 168 27.45 13.89 9.26
C THR A 168 26.55 12.76 8.72
N GLU A 169 26.41 12.66 7.39
CA GLU A 169 26.15 11.40 6.67
C GLU A 169 27.46 10.97 5.95
N PRO A 170 27.52 9.81 5.25
CA PRO A 170 27.41 8.45 5.76
C PRO A 170 28.63 7.60 5.35
N LYS A 171 28.96 6.51 6.07
CA LYS A 171 29.98 5.54 5.60
C LYS A 171 29.35 4.20 5.19
N ALA A 172 29.53 3.90 3.91
CA ALA A 172 29.25 2.66 3.23
C ALA A 172 30.05 1.47 3.80
N VAL A 173 29.41 0.31 3.90
CA VAL A 173 30.06 -0.97 4.24
C VAL A 173 29.97 -1.90 3.01
N LYS A 174 31.14 -2.31 2.51
CA LYS A 174 31.32 -3.37 1.50
C LYS A 174 31.38 -4.75 2.19
N PRO A 175 31.01 -5.84 1.48
CA PRO A 175 30.85 -7.18 2.06
C PRO A 175 32.18 -7.97 2.11
N PRO A 176 32.33 -8.95 3.02
CA PRO A 176 33.42 -9.92 2.94
C PRO A 176 33.03 -11.15 2.10
N THR A 177 33.89 -11.45 1.13
CA THR A 177 34.04 -12.71 0.41
C THR A 177 34.67 -13.79 1.28
N GLY A 178 34.20 -15.04 1.19
CA GLY A 178 34.84 -16.22 1.75
C GLY A 178 34.23 -17.50 1.19
N LYS A 179 35.07 -18.34 0.59
CA LYS A 179 34.77 -19.53 -0.22
C LYS A 179 34.83 -20.83 0.60
N ASP A 180 34.11 -21.83 0.10
CA ASP A 180 34.32 -23.29 0.13
C ASP A 180 34.23 -24.06 1.47
N ALA A 181 33.21 -24.93 1.59
CA ALA A 181 33.39 -26.39 1.72
C ALA A 181 32.04 -27.12 1.93
N ALA A 182 31.75 -28.08 1.05
CA ALA A 182 30.85 -29.23 1.26
C ALA A 182 31.72 -30.44 1.73
N PRO A 183 31.22 -31.65 2.11
CA PRO A 183 29.89 -32.19 1.78
C PRO A 183 29.19 -33.16 2.79
N GLN A 184 27.94 -33.48 2.44
CA GLN A 184 27.28 -34.82 2.44
C GLN A 184 26.45 -35.36 3.62
N ASN A 185 25.20 -35.66 3.24
CA ASN A 185 24.34 -36.83 3.50
C ASN A 185 23.52 -36.98 4.79
N GLY A 186 22.19 -37.00 4.61
CA GLY A 186 21.39 -38.17 5.00
C GLY A 186 20.04 -37.93 5.71
N LYS A 187 18.95 -38.18 4.98
CA LYS A 187 17.58 -38.59 5.41
C LYS A 187 16.61 -37.55 6.00
N SER A 188 15.51 -37.34 5.25
CA SER A 188 14.20 -36.87 5.72
C SER A 188 13.58 -37.82 6.76
N PRO A 189 12.68 -37.31 7.61
CA PRO A 189 11.25 -37.58 7.37
C PRO A 189 10.33 -36.35 7.54
N GLU A 190 9.12 -36.51 7.00
CA GLU A 190 7.97 -35.60 6.97
C GLU A 190 7.34 -35.29 8.35
N GLU A 191 6.65 -34.13 8.37
CA GLU A 191 5.53 -33.68 9.22
C GLU A 191 5.59 -33.75 10.76
N GLY A 192 5.43 -32.57 11.39
CA GLY A 192 4.82 -32.44 12.71
C GLY A 192 5.32 -31.28 13.59
N GLY A 193 4.48 -30.26 13.77
CA GLY A 193 4.30 -29.58 15.07
C GLY A 193 5.44 -28.76 15.70
N SER A 194 5.35 -27.44 15.54
CA SER A 194 5.47 -26.40 16.60
C SER A 194 6.48 -26.60 17.75
N LYS A 195 7.56 -25.80 17.79
CA LYS A 195 7.74 -24.67 18.74
C LYS A 195 9.19 -24.13 18.76
N ASN A 196 9.26 -22.81 18.95
CA ASN A 196 10.34 -21.98 19.50
C ASN A 196 11.53 -21.60 18.60
N GLY A 197 11.37 -20.48 17.91
CA GLY A 197 12.43 -19.52 17.61
C GLY A 197 11.84 -18.11 17.77
N THR A 198 12.35 -17.35 18.72
CA THR A 198 11.85 -16.02 19.14
C THR A 198 11.64 -15.10 17.94
N PRO A 199 10.46 -14.49 17.75
CA PRO A 199 10.27 -13.50 16.70
C PRO A 199 11.19 -12.29 16.96
N PRO A 200 11.78 -11.68 15.93
CA PRO A 200 12.40 -10.35 16.09
C PRO A 200 11.34 -9.38 16.66
N PRO A 201 11.74 -8.39 17.47
CA PRO A 201 10.81 -7.53 18.18
C PRO A 201 9.82 -6.90 17.18
N ALA A 202 8.53 -7.09 17.47
CA ALA A 202 7.45 -6.47 16.73
C ALA A 202 7.70 -4.96 16.67
N LEU A 203 7.57 -4.39 15.47
CA LEU A 203 7.36 -2.95 15.34
C LEU A 203 6.22 -2.56 16.27
N PRO A 204 6.35 -1.47 17.06
CA PRO A 204 5.29 -1.08 17.98
C PRO A 204 4.00 -0.90 17.19
N GLU A 205 2.95 -1.60 17.61
CA GLU A 205 1.57 -1.40 17.20
C GLU A 205 1.14 0.03 17.56
N ALA A 206 1.56 1.01 16.78
CA ALA A 206 1.06 2.38 16.84
C ALA A 206 -0.27 2.43 16.07
N GLY A 207 -1.25 1.67 16.53
CA GLY A 207 -2.58 1.55 15.95
C GLY A 207 -3.66 1.90 16.96
N GLY A 208 -3.58 3.08 17.57
CA GLY A 208 -4.74 3.64 18.25
C GLY A 208 -5.74 4.10 17.20
N GLU A 209 -7.00 3.64 17.26
CA GLU A 209 -8.09 4.25 16.49
C GLU A 209 -8.19 5.73 16.88
N LEU A 210 -7.69 6.61 16.02
CA LEU A 210 -7.90 8.05 16.19
C LEU A 210 -9.40 8.32 16.04
N SER A 211 -9.99 9.04 16.98
CA SER A 211 -11.37 9.47 16.82
C SER A 211 -11.49 10.36 15.58
N LEU A 212 -12.68 10.40 14.96
CA LEU A 212 -12.98 11.28 13.82
C LEU A 212 -12.61 12.74 14.08
N GLU A 213 -12.60 13.17 15.35
CA GLU A 213 -12.27 14.53 15.79
C GLU A 213 -10.75 14.80 15.83
N GLN A 214 -9.93 13.75 15.94
CA GLN A 214 -8.47 13.84 16.03
C GLN A 214 -7.78 13.49 14.71
N ASP A 215 -8.47 12.78 13.81
CA ASP A 215 -7.91 12.37 12.53
C ASP A 215 -8.08 13.43 11.44
N VAL A 216 -7.09 14.32 11.33
CA VAL A 216 -7.06 15.40 10.34
C VAL A 216 -7.10 14.91 8.88
N GLN A 217 -6.58 13.70 8.59
CA GLN A 217 -6.60 13.14 7.24
C GLN A 217 -8.01 12.65 6.89
N LEU A 218 -8.64 11.93 7.80
CA LEU A 218 -10.02 11.46 7.64
C LEU A 218 -11.00 12.63 7.59
N GLN A 219 -10.85 13.63 8.44
CA GLN A 219 -11.62 14.88 8.38
C GLN A 219 -11.52 15.51 6.99
N LYS A 220 -10.30 15.65 6.48
CA LYS A 220 -10.09 16.25 5.17
C LYS A 220 -10.78 15.46 4.05
N ALA A 221 -10.70 14.13 4.10
CA ALA A 221 -11.40 13.27 3.15
C ALA A 221 -12.93 13.45 3.23
N VAL A 222 -13.51 13.48 4.43
CA VAL A 222 -14.95 13.70 4.62
C VAL A 222 -15.37 15.08 4.09
N GLU A 223 -14.61 16.14 4.36
CA GLU A 223 -14.86 17.48 3.83
C GLU A 223 -14.85 17.51 2.30
N LEU A 224 -13.89 16.83 1.66
CA LEU A 224 -13.79 16.78 0.19
C LEU A 224 -15.00 16.09 -0.42
N LEU A 225 -15.46 14.97 0.14
CA LEU A 225 -16.68 14.28 -0.32
C LEU A 225 -17.94 15.14 -0.13
N LYS A 226 -18.07 15.81 1.03
CA LYS A 226 -19.19 16.74 1.28
C LYS A 226 -19.18 17.90 0.28
N SER A 227 -18.01 18.48 0.03
CA SER A 227 -17.84 19.58 -0.92
C SER A 227 -18.21 19.14 -2.34
N TRP A 228 -17.73 17.98 -2.78
CA TRP A 228 -18.09 17.41 -4.08
C TRP A 228 -19.61 17.27 -4.24
N LYS A 229 -20.30 16.78 -3.21
CA LYS A 229 -21.76 16.69 -3.22
C LYS A 229 -22.41 18.05 -3.42
N ILE A 230 -22.02 19.05 -2.62
CA ILE A 230 -22.56 20.41 -2.71
C ILE A 230 -22.39 20.94 -4.13
N PHE A 231 -21.18 20.87 -4.70
CA PHE A 231 -20.93 21.35 -6.06
C PHE A 231 -21.65 20.55 -7.15
N LYS A 232 -21.90 19.25 -6.95
CA LYS A 232 -22.69 18.44 -7.90
C LYS A 232 -24.18 18.83 -7.89
N GLU A 233 -24.69 19.29 -6.76
CA GLU A 233 -26.10 19.69 -6.59
C GLU A 233 -26.34 21.17 -6.96
N LEU A 234 -25.30 22.01 -6.89
CA LEU A 234 -25.34 23.40 -7.35
C LEU A 234 -25.52 23.46 -8.87
N LYS A 235 -26.69 23.92 -9.32
CA LYS A 235 -26.93 24.27 -10.72
C LYS A 235 -26.73 25.78 -10.89
N PRO A 236 -25.86 26.23 -11.82
CA PRO A 236 -25.77 27.65 -12.13
C PRO A 236 -27.13 28.15 -12.64
N SER A 237 -27.53 29.33 -12.15
CA SER A 237 -28.79 30.00 -12.51
C SER A 237 -28.74 30.55 -13.92
#